data_AF-A0A3S0D5E1-F1
#
_entry.id   AF-A0A3S0D5E1-F1
#
_cell.length_a   1.000
_cell.length_b   1.000
_cell.length_c   1.000
_cell.angle_alpha   90.00
_cell.angle_beta   90.00
_cell.angle_gamma   90.00
#
_symmetry.space_group_name_H-M   'P 1'
#
loop_
_entity.id
_entity.type
_entity.pdbx_description
1 polymer ?
#
loop_
_entity_poly.entity_id
_entity_poly.type
_entity_poly.pdbx_seq_one_letter_code
_entity_poly.pdbx_strand_id
1 'polypeptide(L)'
;MEVQQSQVQVMGIDAGGTMTDTFFVRADGRFVVGKAQSNPADESLAIFNSSEDALAHWNRTVDDVYPELATCVYSGTAMLNRILMRKGLDVGLICNKGFEQ
;
A
#
# COMPACT_ATOMS: atom_id res chain seq x y z
N MET A 1 -20.14 5.80 -28.92
CA MET A 1 -19.11 4.75 -28.79
C MET A 1 -18.98 4.44 -27.32
N GLU A 2 -19.41 3.26 -26.87
CA GLU A 2 -19.13 2.83 -25.49
C GLU A 2 -17.61 2.63 -25.37
N VAL A 3 -16.98 3.40 -24.50
CA VAL A 3 -15.59 3.15 -24.13
C VAL A 3 -15.60 1.87 -23.32
N GLN A 4 -15.27 0.76 -23.96
CA GLN A 4 -15.13 -0.52 -23.29
C GLN A 4 -14.14 -0.34 -22.13
N GLN A 5 -14.61 -0.56 -20.91
CA GLN A 5 -13.76 -0.37 -19.74
C GLN A 5 -12.69 -1.47 -19.76
N SER A 6 -11.44 -1.10 -20.06
CA SER A 6 -10.27 -1.96 -19.93
C SER A 6 -10.08 -2.38 -18.45
N GLN A 7 -9.65 -3.63 -18.24
CA GLN A 7 -9.42 -4.20 -16.92
C GLN A 7 -8.30 -3.46 -16.18
N VAL A 8 -8.39 -3.42 -14.85
CA VAL A 8 -7.35 -2.92 -13.95
C VAL A 8 -6.41 -4.09 -13.62
N GLN A 9 -5.12 -3.97 -13.96
CA GLN A 9 -4.19 -5.10 -13.90
C GLN A 9 -3.14 -4.99 -12.79
N VAL A 10 -2.75 -3.77 -12.44
CA VAL A 10 -1.64 -3.52 -11.51
C VAL A 10 -2.11 -2.60 -10.40
N MET A 11 -1.74 -2.94 -9.17
CA MET A 11 -1.87 -2.07 -7.99
C MET A 11 -0.49 -1.82 -7.37
N GLY A 12 -0.15 -0.58 -7.11
CA GLY A 12 0.96 -0.15 -6.26
C GLY A 12 0.43 0.42 -4.96
N ILE A 13 1.10 0.12 -3.85
CA ILE A 13 0.77 0.63 -2.52
C ILE A 13 2.01 1.30 -1.92
N ASP A 14 1.84 2.50 -1.38
CA ASP A 14 2.80 3.15 -0.49
C ASP A 14 2.13 3.43 0.86
N ALA A 15 2.59 2.76 1.92
CA ALA A 15 1.98 2.80 3.25
C ALA A 15 2.97 3.17 4.36
N GLY A 16 2.46 3.41 5.57
CA GLY A 16 3.28 3.61 6.77
C GLY A 16 3.84 5.03 6.96
N GLY A 17 3.38 5.98 6.15
CA GLY A 17 3.55 7.42 6.36
C GLY A 17 2.41 8.03 7.17
N THR A 18 2.16 9.33 6.97
CA THR A 18 0.93 9.99 7.48
C THR A 18 -0.29 9.63 6.61
N MET A 19 -0.03 9.39 5.32
CA MET A 19 -1.01 9.04 4.32
C MET A 19 -0.56 7.73 3.65
N THR A 20 -1.54 6.90 3.31
CA THR A 20 -1.38 5.71 2.48
C THR A 20 -1.87 6.07 1.10
N ASP A 21 -1.05 5.80 0.09
CA ASP A 21 -1.35 6.06 -1.32
C ASP A 21 -1.52 4.72 -2.06
N THR A 22 -2.52 4.64 -2.93
CA THR A 22 -2.75 3.50 -3.82
C THR A 22 -2.74 3.96 -5.26
N PHE A 23 -2.13 3.18 -6.15
CA PHE A 23 -1.95 3.50 -7.55
C PHE A 23 -2.43 2.33 -8.40
N PHE A 24 -3.45 2.54 -9.22
CA PHE A 24 -4.02 1.49 -10.09
C PHE A 24 -3.69 1.76 -11.55
N VAL A 25 -3.30 0.72 -12.29
CA VAL A 25 -3.03 0.81 -13.74
C VAL A 25 -3.91 -0.16 -14.50
N ARG A 26 -4.54 0.35 -15.56
CA ARG A 26 -5.36 -0.44 -16.49
C ARG A 26 -4.51 -1.08 -17.59
N ALA A 27 -5.08 -2.07 -18.26
CA ALA A 27 -4.48 -2.71 -19.43
C ALA A 27 -4.15 -1.73 -20.57
N ASP A 28 -4.84 -0.57 -20.63
CA ASP A 28 -4.56 0.50 -21.60
C ASP A 28 -3.57 1.56 -21.09
N GLY A 29 -2.95 1.33 -19.92
CA GLY A 29 -1.94 2.21 -19.32
C GLY A 29 -2.50 3.42 -18.57
N ARG A 30 -3.82 3.66 -18.57
CA ARG A 30 -4.41 4.71 -17.73
C ARG A 30 -4.32 4.34 -16.26
N PHE A 31 -4.13 5.35 -15.42
CA PHE A 31 -3.99 5.16 -13.99
C PHE A 31 -4.81 6.15 -13.17
N VAL A 32 -5.07 5.77 -11.92
CA VAL A 32 -5.63 6.63 -10.87
C VAL A 32 -4.83 6.45 -9.59
N VAL A 33 -4.81 7.51 -8.78
CA VAL A 33 -4.21 7.53 -7.45
C VAL A 33 -5.34 7.74 -6.46
N GLY A 34 -5.32 7.02 -5.35
CA GLY A 34 -6.11 7.33 -4.18
C GLY A 34 -5.23 7.63 -2.99
N LYS A 35 -5.85 8.25 -1.99
CA LYS A 35 -5.17 8.69 -0.78
C LYS A 35 -6.08 8.57 0.43
N ALA A 36 -5.58 7.94 1.49
CA ALA A 36 -6.27 7.90 2.78
C ALA A 36 -5.29 8.14 3.93
N GLN A 37 -5.81 8.56 5.08
CA GLN A 37 -5.01 8.67 6.30
C GLN A 37 -4.49 7.28 6.70
N SER A 38 -3.19 7.17 6.97
CA SER A 38 -2.60 5.90 7.42
C SER A 38 -3.11 5.50 8.80
N ASN A 39 -3.23 4.20 9.01
CA ASN A 39 -3.60 3.62 10.30
C ASN A 39 -2.49 2.67 10.77
N PRO A 40 -1.60 3.11 11.67
CA PRO A 40 -0.49 2.28 12.15
C PRO A 40 -0.92 1.03 12.94
N ALA A 41 -2.15 1.00 13.45
CA ALA A 41 -2.70 -0.17 14.14
C ALA A 41 -3.23 -1.22 13.15
N ASP A 42 -3.69 -0.78 11.98
CA ASP A 42 -4.20 -1.65 10.91
C ASP A 42 -4.02 -0.97 9.55
N GLU A 43 -2.91 -1.28 8.88
CA GLU A 43 -2.61 -0.72 7.56
C GLU A 43 -3.59 -1.19 6.48
N SER A 44 -4.23 -2.35 6.66
CA SER A 44 -5.15 -2.90 5.67
C SER A 44 -6.38 -2.00 5.47
N LEU A 45 -6.86 -1.38 6.55
CA LEU A 45 -7.97 -0.41 6.49
C LEU A 45 -7.59 0.85 5.71
N ALA A 46 -6.36 1.35 5.91
CA ALA A 46 -5.89 2.53 5.18
C ALA A 46 -5.71 2.25 3.68
N ILE A 47 -5.21 1.06 3.33
CA ILE A 47 -5.10 0.59 1.94
C ILE A 47 -6.48 0.46 1.30
N PHE A 48 -7.46 -0.11 2.02
CA PHE A 48 -8.83 -0.24 1.54
C PHE A 48 -9.47 1.12 1.26
N ASN A 49 -9.41 2.04 2.23
CA ASN A 49 -9.98 3.39 2.09
C ASN A 49 -9.30 4.18 0.96
N SER A 50 -7.97 4.07 0.82
CA SER A 50 -7.25 4.67 -0.29
C SER A 50 -7.67 4.07 -1.64
N SER A 51 -7.99 2.78 -1.66
CA SER A 51 -8.48 2.11 -2.87
C SER A 51 -9.89 2.55 -3.25
N GLU A 52 -10.79 2.73 -2.29
CA GLU A 52 -12.11 3.32 -2.56
C GLU A 52 -12.01 4.74 -3.14
N ASP A 53 -11.15 5.58 -2.57
CA ASP A 53 -10.86 6.93 -3.08
C ASP A 53 -10.35 6.90 -4.53
N ALA A 54 -9.38 6.04 -4.83
CA ALA A 54 -8.83 5.90 -6.18
C ALA A 54 -9.90 5.45 -7.20
N LEU A 55 -10.69 4.43 -6.85
CA LEU A 55 -11.60 3.77 -7.77
C LEU A 55 -12.90 4.57 -7.99
N ALA A 56 -13.24 5.48 -7.08
CA ALA A 56 -14.32 6.45 -7.26
C ALA A 56 -14.14 7.28 -8.56
N HIS A 57 -12.89 7.59 -8.95
CA HIS A 57 -12.59 8.28 -10.21
C HIS A 57 -13.03 7.51 -11.47
N TRP A 58 -13.18 6.19 -11.37
CA TRP A 58 -13.67 5.33 -12.45
C TRP A 58 -15.10 4.83 -12.24
N ASN A 59 -15.79 5.29 -11.17
CA ASN A 59 -17.07 4.77 -10.72
C ASN A 59 -17.05 3.24 -10.55
N ARG A 60 -15.97 2.72 -9.95
CA ARG A 60 -15.80 1.29 -9.65
C ARG A 60 -15.59 1.10 -8.17
N THR A 61 -15.93 -0.08 -7.67
CA THR A 61 -15.68 -0.46 -6.28
C THR A 61 -14.46 -1.37 -6.17
N VAL A 62 -13.99 -1.55 -4.93
CA VAL A 62 -12.93 -2.50 -4.60
C VAL A 62 -13.31 -3.93 -5.02
N ASP A 63 -14.55 -4.34 -4.76
CA ASP A 63 -15.06 -5.68 -5.11
C ASP A 63 -15.10 -5.93 -6.63
N ASP A 64 -15.30 -4.87 -7.43
CA ASP A 64 -15.24 -4.97 -8.88
C ASP A 64 -13.80 -5.15 -9.40
N VAL A 65 -12.83 -4.53 -8.72
CA VAL A 65 -11.48 -4.30 -9.28
C VAL A 65 -10.45 -5.28 -8.73
N TYR A 66 -10.50 -5.63 -7.44
CA TYR A 66 -9.53 -6.54 -6.85
C TYR A 66 -9.45 -7.92 -7.56
N PRO A 67 -10.57 -8.49 -8.05
CA PRO A 67 -10.51 -9.74 -8.83
C PRO A 67 -9.83 -9.60 -10.20
N GLU A 68 -9.68 -8.39 -10.75
CA GLU A 68 -9.01 -8.16 -12.05
C GLU A 68 -7.49 -8.05 -11.93
N LEU A 69 -7.00 -7.74 -10.73
CA LEU A 69 -5.58 -7.47 -10.51
C LEU A 69 -4.73 -8.71 -10.82
N ALA A 70 -3.80 -8.55 -11.77
CA ALA A 70 -2.79 -9.55 -12.07
C ALA A 70 -1.64 -9.50 -11.07
N THR A 71 -1.35 -8.31 -10.51
CA THR A 71 -0.29 -8.13 -9.52
C THR A 71 -0.54 -6.94 -8.62
N CYS A 72 -0.03 -7.02 -7.39
CA CYS A 72 -0.04 -5.96 -6.42
C CYS A 72 1.35 -5.85 -5.79
N VAL A 73 1.93 -4.66 -5.78
CA VAL A 73 3.25 -4.37 -5.19
C VAL A 73 3.07 -3.49 -3.99
N TYR A 74 3.40 -4.02 -2.81
CA TYR A 74 3.39 -3.28 -1.56
C TYR A 74 4.77 -2.65 -1.30
N SER A 75 4.74 -1.37 -0.96
CA SER A 75 5.87 -0.63 -0.41
C SER A 75 5.41 0.16 0.80
N GLY A 76 6.35 0.51 1.69
CA GLY A 76 6.00 1.35 2.83
C GLY A 76 7.17 1.72 3.72
N THR A 77 6.95 2.72 4.56
CA THR A 77 7.98 3.32 5.42
C THR A 77 7.88 2.90 6.88
N ALA A 78 6.90 2.07 7.26
CA ALA A 78 6.66 1.72 8.66
C ALA A 78 7.90 1.13 9.36
N MET A 79 8.62 0.21 8.70
CA MET A 79 9.85 -0.38 9.24
C MET A 79 10.98 0.66 9.38
N LEU A 80 11.20 1.48 8.34
CA LEU A 80 12.22 2.52 8.34
C LEU A 80 11.97 3.53 9.48
N ASN A 81 10.71 3.92 9.67
CA ASN A 81 10.28 4.85 10.70
C ASN A 81 10.58 4.32 12.12
N ARG A 82 10.45 3.01 12.36
CA ARG A 82 10.85 2.39 13.64
C ARG A 82 12.35 2.52 13.92
N ILE A 83 13.19 2.34 12.88
CA ILE A 83 14.65 2.48 12.99
C ILE A 83 15.02 3.95 13.26
N LEU A 84 14.51 4.87 12.45
CA LEU A 84 14.84 6.30 12.55
C LEU A 84 14.38 6.92 13.87
N MET A 85 13.19 6.56 14.35
CA MET A 85 12.67 7.05 15.62
C MET A 85 13.19 6.28 16.84
N ARG A 86 13.97 5.21 16.65
CA ARG A 86 14.38 4.28 17.72
C ARG A 86 13.20 3.76 18.53
N LYS A 87 12.08 3.48 17.84
CA LYS A 87 10.83 2.94 18.41
C LYS A 87 10.60 1.54 17.88
N GLY A 88 11.33 0.58 18.45
CA GLY A 88 11.23 -0.83 18.13
C GLY A 88 10.80 -1.67 19.32
N LEU A 89 10.83 -2.99 19.15
CA LEU A 89 10.75 -3.93 20.26
C LEU A 89 12.10 -3.99 20.98
N ASP A 90 12.07 -4.24 22.28
CA ASP A 90 13.28 -4.58 23.04
C ASP A 90 13.75 -5.98 22.62
N VAL A 91 14.93 -6.04 22.00
CA VAL A 91 15.52 -7.28 21.48
C VAL A 91 16.83 -7.59 22.20
N GLY A 92 17.06 -8.87 22.49
CA GLY A 92 18.35 -9.37 22.96
C GLY A 92 19.25 -9.80 21.81
N LEU A 93 20.56 -9.70 22.00
CA LEU A 93 21.58 -10.20 21.07
C LEU A 93 22.41 -11.28 21.79
N ILE A 94 22.53 -12.47 21.18
CA ILE A 94 23.47 -13.50 21.60
C ILE A 94 24.63 -13.48 20.61
N CYS A 95 25.85 -13.37 21.12
CA CYS A 95 27.07 -13.40 20.31
C CYS A 95 28.16 -14.23 21.00
N ASN A 96 29.24 -14.50 20.27
CA ASN A 96 30.40 -15.19 20.82
C ASN A 96 31.08 -14.32 21.90
N LYS A 97 31.57 -14.98 22.95
CA LYS A 97 32.35 -14.32 24.00
C LYS A 97 33.52 -13.53 23.39
N GLY A 98 33.59 -12.23 23.68
CA GLY A 98 34.60 -11.31 23.17
C GLY A 98 34.16 -10.40 22.01
N PHE A 99 32.89 -10.46 21.59
CA PHE A 99 32.31 -9.63 20.51
C PHE A 99 31.08 -8.82 20.96
N GLU A 100 30.89 -8.63 22.27
CA GLU A 100 29.75 -7.93 22.85
C GLU A 100 29.83 -6.39 22.75
N GLN A 101 31.01 -5.82 22.46
CA GLN A 101 31.26 -4.37 22.44
C GLN A 101 31.15 -3.74 21.05
#